data_AF-A0A959JLW8-F1
#
_entry.id   AF-A0A959JLW8-F1
#
_cell.length_a   1.000
_cell.length_b   1.000
_cell.length_c   1.000
_cell.angle_alpha   90.00
_cell.angle_beta   90.00
_cell.angle_gamma   90.00
#
_symmetry.space_group_name_H-M   'P 1'
#
loop_
_entity.id
_entity.type
_entity.pdbx_description
1 polymer ?
#
loop_
_entity_poly.entity_id
_entity_poly.type
_entity_poly.pdbx_seq_one_letter_code
_entity_poly.pdbx_strand_id
1 'polypeptide(L)' 'MKSVGITGGIGSGKSTVTQIFAFLGIPIYYADVNAKTILRSNKTL' A
#
# COMPACT_ATOMS: atom_id res chain seq x y z
N MET A 1 14.41 -2.41 11.45
CA MET A 1 12.94 -2.23 11.28
C MET A 1 12.36 -3.50 10.70
N LYS A 2 11.15 -3.89 11.12
CA LYS A 2 10.50 -5.12 10.65
C LYS A 2 9.40 -4.73 9.65
N SER A 3 9.38 -5.36 8.48
CA SER A 3 8.39 -5.08 7.42
C SER A 3 7.40 -6.24 7.31
N VAL A 4 6.12 -5.93 7.14
CA VAL A 4 5.04 -6.92 7.02
C VAL A 4 4.21 -6.58 5.79
N GLY A 5 3.96 -7.59 4.94
CA GLY A 5 3.11 -7.45 3.75
C GLY A 5 1.65 -7.76 4.07
N ILE A 6 0.73 -6.92 3.60
CA ILE A 6 -0.72 -7.16 3.65
C ILE A 6 -1.18 -7.59 2.26
N THR A 7 -1.78 -8.78 2.14
CA THR A 7 -2.27 -9.37 0.88
C THR A 7 -3.70 -9.91 1.04
N GLY A 8 -4.32 -10.35 -0.05
CA GLY A 8 -5.70 -10.87 -0.08
C GLY A 8 -6.48 -10.47 -1.33
N GLY A 9 -7.59 -11.16 -1.59
CA GLY A 9 -8.45 -10.93 -2.76
C GLY A 9 -9.18 -9.58 -2.77
N ILE A 10 -9.80 -9.23 -3.89
CA ILE A 10 -10.65 -8.03 -4.01
C ILE A 10 -11.81 -8.12 -2.99
N GLY A 11 -12.12 -7.02 -2.31
CA GLY A 11 -13.19 -6.99 -1.29
C GLY A 11 -12.82 -7.60 0.08
N SER A 12 -11.62 -8.16 0.26
CA SER A 12 -11.22 -8.81 1.52
C SER A 12 -10.88 -7.86 2.69
N GLY A 13 -11.11 -6.55 2.54
CA GLY A 13 -10.89 -5.57 3.61
C GLY A 13 -9.44 -5.13 3.85
N LYS A 14 -8.49 -5.41 2.94
CA LYS A 14 -7.08 -4.99 3.08
C LYS A 14 -6.93 -3.50 3.44
N SER A 15 -7.61 -2.62 2.69
CA SER A 15 -7.55 -1.17 2.92
C SER A 15 -8.04 -0.77 4.31
N THR A 16 -9.08 -1.46 4.83
CA THR A 16 -9.61 -1.25 6.18
C THR A 16 -8.57 -1.62 7.23
N VAL A 17 -7.94 -2.79 7.11
CA VAL A 17 -6.87 -3.22 8.03
C VAL A 17 -5.70 -2.24 8.00
N THR A 18 -5.30 -1.80 6.82
CA THR A 18 -4.22 -0.81 6.66
C THR A 18 -4.55 0.53 7.33
N GLN A 19 -5.81 0.99 7.27
CA GLN A 19 -6.25 2.21 7.97
C GLN A 19 -6.19 2.06 9.49
N ILE A 20 -6.54 0.88 10.03
CA ILE A 20 -6.42 0.60 11.46
C ILE A 20 -4.95 0.68 11.89
N PHE A 21 -4.03 0.07 11.14
CA PHE A 21 -2.60 0.16 11.46
C PHE A 21 -2.06 1.59 11.37
N ALA A 22 -2.51 2.37 10.39
CA ALA A 22 -2.15 3.79 10.30
C ALA A 22 -2.65 4.58 11.53
N PHE A 23 -3.88 4.31 12.00
CA PHE A 23 -4.43 4.92 13.22
C PHE A 23 -3.62 4.56 14.47
N LEU A 24 -3.06 3.34 14.52
CA LEU A 24 -2.14 2.91 15.58
C LEU A 24 -0.73 3.51 15.45
N GLY A 25 -0.50 4.42 14.50
CA GLY A 25 0.79 5.08 14.28
C GLY A 25 1.81 4.23 13.51
N ILE A 26 1.40 3.11 12.92
CA ILE A 26 2.30 2.26 12.14
C ILE A 26 2.46 2.86 10.74
N PRO A 27 3.69 3.11 10.27
CA PRO A 27 3.92 3.66 8.93
C PRO A 27 3.47 2.65 7.86
N ILE A 28 2.70 3.14 6.89
CA ILE A 28 2.13 2.34 5.81
C ILE A 28 2.80 2.67 4.49
N TYR A 29 3.17 1.63 3.74
CA TYR A 29 3.58 1.74 2.35
C TYR A 29 2.49 1.20 1.41
N TYR A 30 1.86 2.10 0.63
CA TYR A 30 0.84 1.72 -0.35
C TYR A 30 1.47 1.34 -1.70
N ALA A 31 1.72 0.05 -1.90
CA ALA A 31 2.41 -0.46 -3.10
C ALA A 31 1.72 -0.03 -4.42
N ASP A 32 0.40 -0.17 -4.52
CA ASP A 32 -0.35 0.14 -5.76
C ASP A 32 -0.25 1.63 -6.15
N VAL A 33 -0.28 2.53 -5.18
CA VAL A 33 -0.17 3.98 -5.42
C VAL A 33 1.23 4.32 -5.92
N ASN A 34 2.26 3.80 -5.24
CA ASN A 34 3.63 4.04 -5.63
C ASN A 34 3.94 3.44 -7.02
N ALA A 35 3.46 2.24 -7.32
CA ALA A 35 3.59 1.64 -8.63
C ALA A 35 2.95 2.50 -9.72
N LYS A 36 1.73 3.02 -9.50
CA LYS A 36 1.06 3.94 -10.44
C LYS A 36 1.84 5.24 -10.61
N THR A 37 2.40 5.80 -9.54
CA THR A 37 3.23 7.00 -9.60
C THR A 37 4.46 6.76 -10.47
N ILE A 38 5.18 5.66 -10.23
CA ILE A 38 6.38 5.28 -11.01
C ILE A 38 6.04 5.14 -12.49
N LEU A 39 4.95 4.43 -12.81
CA LEU A 39 4.50 4.25 -14.19
C LEU A 39 4.14 5.57 -14.88
N ARG A 40 3.56 6.52 -14.15
CA ARG A 40 3.19 7.84 -14.71
C ARG A 40 4.35 8.82 -14.80
N SER A 41 5.32 8.71 -13.88
CA SER A 41 6.49 9.59 -13.86
C SER A 41 7.57 9.16 -14.86
N ASN A 42 7.58 7.89 -15.27
CA ASN A 42 8.53 7.39 -16.24
C ASN A 42 8.05 7.74 -17.66
N LYS A 43 8.52 8.88 -18.19
CA LYS A 43 8.21 9.39 -19.55
C LYS A 43 8.87 8.58 -20.69
N THR A 44 9.49 7.45 -20.41
CA THR A 44 10.30 6.68 -21.38
C THR A 44 9.82 5.24 -21.50
N LEU A 45 8.49 5.07 -21.61
CA LEU A 45 7.85 3.87 -22.16
C LEU A 45 7.04 4.28 -23.39
#